data_AF-A0A3N7EHS1-F1
#
_entry.id   AF-A0A3N7EHS1-F1
#
_cell.length_a   1.000
_cell.length_b   1.000
_cell.length_c   1.000
_cell.angle_alpha   90.00
_cell.angle_beta   90.00
_cell.angle_gamma   90.00
#
_symmetry.space_group_name_H-M   'P 1'
#
loop_
_entity.id
_entity.type
_entity.pdbx_description
1 polymer ?
#
loop_
_entity_poly.entity_id
_entity_poly.type
_entity_poly.pdbx_seq_one_letter_code
_entity_poly.pdbx_strand_id
1 'polypeptide(L)'
;MQTPTLPSLLLLLLSLSSITAALSDDGGFCSAPPSPFETETASSKPLYWRVTNPTLSPSHLQDLPGFTRSVYERDHALITPESHVFSPLPEWTNTLGAYLMTPAMGSHFVMYLAKMQENSRSGLPPNDVERFLFVVQGSATLSNAYGAHHQMTVDSYAYLPPNFEHSLECGASATLAVFERRYDSLENHVTEQIVGSTDQQQARFLNLESFCLHHCNMTSISMRCITISMVCCY
;
A
#
# COMPACT_ATOMS: atom_id res chain seq x y z
N MET A 1 -82.18 12.39 10.98
CA MET A 1 -83.17 12.53 9.88
C MET A 1 -82.42 12.48 8.57
N GLN A 2 -83.09 11.92 7.56
CA GLN A 2 -82.55 11.36 6.32
C GLN A 2 -81.53 12.20 5.53
N THR A 3 -80.65 11.42 4.89
CA THR A 3 -79.84 11.56 3.66
C THR A 3 -80.68 12.00 2.43
N PRO A 4 -80.25 11.92 1.13
CA PRO A 4 -78.98 11.56 0.46
C PRO A 4 -78.63 12.58 -0.67
N THR A 5 -77.61 12.41 -1.53
CA THR A 5 -77.69 11.69 -2.83
C THR A 5 -76.26 11.35 -3.34
N LEU A 6 -75.87 10.07 -3.47
CA LEU A 6 -76.12 9.10 -4.57
C LEU A 6 -75.23 9.33 -5.81
N PRO A 7 -74.95 8.29 -6.63
CA PRO A 7 -74.04 7.15 -6.45
C PRO A 7 -73.06 7.05 -7.66
N SER A 8 -72.14 6.08 -7.75
CA SER A 8 -72.28 4.91 -8.65
C SER A 8 -70.87 4.30 -8.78
N LEU A 9 -70.65 3.06 -8.29
CA LEU A 9 -70.53 1.83 -9.11
C LEU A 9 -69.40 1.93 -10.16
N LEU A 10 -68.27 1.22 -10.07
CA LEU A 10 -68.10 -0.24 -10.29
C LEU A 10 -66.61 -0.57 -9.93
N LEU A 11 -66.26 -1.44 -8.97
CA LEU A 11 -66.20 -2.91 -8.97
C LEU A 11 -65.03 -3.55 -9.78
N LEU A 12 -64.36 -4.50 -9.11
CA LEU A 12 -63.31 -5.47 -9.49
C LEU A 12 -61.83 -5.02 -9.39
N LEU A 13 -60.84 -5.80 -8.93
CA LEU A 13 -60.65 -6.97 -8.03
C LEU A 13 -59.20 -7.47 -8.33
N LEU A 14 -58.43 -7.85 -7.30
CA LEU A 14 -57.28 -8.81 -7.32
C LEU A 14 -55.99 -8.32 -8.03
N SER A 15 -54.77 -8.41 -7.50
CA SER A 15 -54.13 -9.47 -6.72
C SER A 15 -52.80 -9.00 -6.10
N LEU A 16 -52.39 -9.67 -5.02
CA LEU A 16 -51.10 -9.53 -4.31
C LEU A 16 -49.90 -9.83 -5.23
N SER A 17 -48.83 -9.05 -5.11
CA SER A 17 -47.46 -9.58 -5.19
C SER A 17 -46.52 -8.76 -4.31
N SER A 18 -45.94 -9.44 -3.33
CA SER A 18 -44.88 -8.94 -2.47
C SER A 18 -43.62 -8.77 -3.31
N ILE A 19 -43.07 -7.55 -3.38
CA ILE A 19 -41.76 -7.32 -3.97
C ILE A 19 -40.73 -7.41 -2.85
N THR A 20 -40.11 -8.58 -2.74
CA THR A 20 -38.81 -8.79 -2.10
C THR A 20 -37.78 -7.90 -2.78
N ALA A 21 -37.28 -6.88 -2.08
CA ALA A 21 -36.09 -6.16 -2.49
C ALA A 21 -34.89 -7.11 -2.33
N ALA A 22 -34.37 -7.59 -3.46
CA ALA A 22 -33.13 -8.34 -3.50
C ALA A 22 -31.98 -7.41 -3.08
N LEU A 23 -31.18 -7.88 -2.11
CA LEU A 23 -29.85 -7.34 -1.83
C LEU A 23 -29.07 -7.43 -3.12
N SER A 24 -28.82 -6.27 -3.72
CA SER A 24 -27.90 -6.15 -4.84
C SER A 24 -26.51 -6.23 -4.23
N ASP A 25 -25.78 -7.28 -4.62
CA ASP A 25 -24.36 -7.45 -4.38
C ASP A 25 -23.65 -6.24 -5.00
N ASP A 26 -23.27 -5.27 -4.17
CA ASP A 26 -22.45 -4.13 -4.57
C ASP A 26 -21.04 -4.66 -4.85
N GLY A 27 -20.90 -5.32 -6.00
CA GLY A 27 -19.63 -5.52 -6.67
C GLY A 27 -19.05 -4.15 -6.96
N GLY A 28 -18.27 -3.65 -6.00
CA GLY A 28 -17.55 -2.39 -6.12
C GLY A 28 -16.80 -2.34 -7.44
N PHE A 29 -16.81 -1.15 -8.05
CA PHE A 29 -16.32 -0.81 -9.39
C PHE A 29 -14.81 -1.03 -9.61
N CYS A 30 -14.16 -1.88 -8.80
CA CYS A 30 -12.74 -2.22 -8.81
C CYS A 30 -12.44 -3.72 -8.75
N SER A 31 -13.46 -4.59 -8.79
CA SER A 31 -13.24 -6.04 -8.91
C SER A 31 -13.00 -6.40 -10.39
N ALA A 32 -11.74 -6.71 -10.73
CA ALA A 32 -11.38 -7.16 -12.07
C ALA A 32 -11.99 -8.56 -12.35
N PRO A 33 -12.56 -8.81 -13.55
CA PRO A 33 -12.90 -10.14 -13.96
C PRO A 33 -11.62 -10.97 -14.17
N PRO A 34 -11.61 -12.27 -13.80
CA PRO A 34 -10.43 -13.12 -13.93
C PRO A 34 -10.00 -13.24 -15.40
N SER A 35 -8.70 -13.23 -15.63
CA SER A 35 -8.15 -13.31 -16.99
C SER A 35 -8.40 -14.70 -17.60
N PRO A 36 -8.69 -14.81 -18.92
CA PRO A 36 -9.08 -16.08 -19.55
C PRO A 36 -7.94 -17.13 -19.68
N PHE A 37 -6.76 -16.87 -19.10
CA PHE A 37 -5.62 -17.79 -19.07
C PHE A 37 -5.28 -18.31 -17.66
N GLU A 38 -6.08 -17.99 -16.63
CA GLU A 38 -5.88 -18.50 -15.28
C GLU A 38 -6.45 -19.91 -15.13
N THR A 39 -5.71 -20.90 -15.62
CA THR A 39 -5.97 -22.32 -15.31
C THR A 39 -5.09 -22.80 -14.17
N GLU A 40 -5.00 -22.02 -13.09
CA GLU A 40 -4.47 -22.48 -11.79
C GLU A 40 -5.18 -21.69 -10.70
N THR A 41 -5.98 -22.37 -9.88
CA THR A 41 -6.67 -21.91 -8.66
C THR A 41 -6.25 -20.51 -8.17
N ALA A 42 -7.02 -19.49 -8.56
CA ALA A 42 -6.83 -18.07 -8.19
C ALA A 42 -6.98 -17.77 -6.67
N SER A 43 -7.03 -18.80 -5.81
CA SER A 43 -7.33 -18.71 -4.38
C SER A 43 -6.10 -18.89 -3.46
N SER A 44 -4.88 -19.10 -3.96
CA SER A 44 -3.73 -19.46 -3.10
C SER A 44 -2.56 -18.46 -3.05
N LYS A 45 -2.55 -17.41 -3.89
CA LYS A 45 -1.43 -16.45 -3.93
C LYS A 45 -1.71 -15.26 -3.00
N PRO A 46 -0.77 -14.88 -2.11
CA PRO A 46 -0.97 -13.75 -1.20
C PRO A 46 -1.01 -12.41 -1.97
N LEU A 47 -1.56 -11.38 -1.33
CA LEU A 47 -1.56 -10.02 -1.87
C LEU A 47 -0.12 -9.56 -2.19
N TYR A 48 0.04 -8.82 -3.29
CA TYR A 48 1.35 -8.39 -3.83
C TYR A 48 2.34 -9.51 -4.17
N TRP A 49 1.86 -10.75 -4.38
CA TRP A 49 2.72 -11.88 -4.76
C TRP A 49 3.69 -11.57 -5.91
N ARG A 50 3.20 -10.91 -6.98
CA ARG A 50 4.04 -10.55 -8.15
C ARG A 50 5.11 -9.51 -7.86
N VAL A 51 4.98 -8.73 -6.78
CA VAL A 51 6.00 -7.75 -6.36
C VAL A 51 7.22 -8.47 -5.79
N THR A 52 6.99 -9.56 -5.04
CA THR A 52 8.07 -10.38 -4.47
C THR A 52 8.50 -11.55 -5.36
N ASN A 53 7.62 -11.99 -6.27
CA ASN A 53 7.83 -13.08 -7.20
C ASN A 53 7.46 -12.60 -8.63
N PRO A 54 8.32 -11.77 -9.24
CA PRO A 54 8.03 -11.20 -10.55
C PRO A 54 7.95 -12.28 -11.63
N THR A 55 7.05 -12.11 -12.61
CA THR A 55 6.88 -13.04 -13.74
C THR A 55 8.20 -13.27 -14.49
N LEU A 56 8.97 -12.20 -14.68
CA LEU A 56 10.34 -12.28 -15.15
C LEU A 56 11.27 -12.12 -13.95
N SER A 57 11.69 -13.23 -13.36
CA SER A 57 12.61 -13.26 -12.22
C SER A 57 14.07 -13.23 -12.66
N PRO A 58 15.00 -12.85 -11.77
CA PRO A 58 16.43 -12.86 -12.07
C PRO A 58 16.96 -14.24 -12.52
N SER A 59 16.37 -15.33 -12.03
CA SER A 59 16.77 -16.70 -12.43
C SER A 59 16.48 -17.00 -13.90
N HIS A 60 15.49 -16.35 -14.52
CA HIS A 60 15.22 -16.51 -15.95
C HIS A 60 16.29 -15.86 -16.84
N LEU A 61 17.16 -15.01 -16.27
CA LEU A 61 18.18 -14.24 -17.00
C LEU A 61 19.59 -14.78 -16.79
N GLN A 62 19.76 -15.91 -16.08
CA GLN A 62 21.06 -16.47 -15.71
C GLN A 62 21.97 -16.81 -16.91
N ASP A 63 21.38 -17.13 -18.07
CA ASP A 63 22.10 -17.50 -19.29
C ASP A 63 22.36 -16.30 -20.23
N LEU A 64 22.00 -15.08 -19.80
CA LEU A 64 22.18 -13.83 -20.55
C LEU A 64 23.20 -12.94 -19.83
N PRO A 65 24.52 -13.14 -20.04
CA PRO A 65 25.55 -12.44 -19.30
C PRO A 65 25.46 -10.92 -19.51
N GLY A 66 25.34 -10.18 -18.40
CA GLY A 66 25.25 -8.72 -18.39
C GLY A 66 23.89 -8.15 -18.81
N PHE A 67 22.89 -9.00 -19.10
CA PHE A 67 21.57 -8.52 -19.42
C PHE A 67 20.86 -7.97 -18.18
N THR A 68 20.34 -6.75 -18.29
CA THR A 68 19.48 -6.12 -17.29
C THR A 68 18.48 -5.22 -17.99
N ARG A 69 17.27 -5.13 -17.42
CA ARG A 69 16.25 -4.16 -17.86
C ARG A 69 16.37 -2.82 -17.13
N SER A 70 17.27 -2.72 -16.15
CA SER A 70 17.46 -1.49 -15.40
C SER A 70 18.15 -0.43 -16.25
N VAL A 71 17.68 0.80 -16.13
CA VAL A 71 18.21 1.96 -16.82
C VAL A 71 18.31 3.12 -15.83
N TYR A 72 19.43 3.83 -15.86
CA TYR A 72 19.64 5.04 -15.07
C TYR A 72 19.95 6.19 -16.02
N GLU A 73 19.04 7.16 -16.08
CA GLU A 73 19.17 8.38 -16.87
C GLU A 73 19.24 9.60 -15.96
N ARG A 74 19.47 10.76 -16.58
CA ARG A 74 19.66 12.04 -15.88
C ARG A 74 18.48 12.47 -15.01
N ASP A 75 17.26 12.18 -15.44
CA ASP A 75 16.01 12.68 -14.85
C ASP A 75 15.05 11.57 -14.42
N HIS A 76 15.40 10.30 -14.68
CA HIS A 76 14.61 9.15 -14.27
C HIS A 76 15.46 7.88 -14.16
N ALA A 77 14.93 6.88 -13.47
CA ALA A 77 15.51 5.55 -13.43
C ALA A 77 14.42 4.48 -13.46
N LEU A 78 14.71 3.39 -14.17
CA LEU A 78 13.96 2.14 -14.11
C LEU A 78 14.83 1.13 -13.39
N ILE A 79 14.42 0.70 -12.20
CA ILE A 79 15.17 -0.26 -11.39
C ILE A 79 14.37 -1.55 -11.31
N THR A 80 14.98 -2.65 -11.73
CA THR A 80 14.31 -3.95 -11.88
C THR A 80 14.90 -4.99 -10.91
N PRO A 81 14.13 -6.06 -10.58
CA PRO A 81 14.50 -7.01 -9.52
C PRO A 81 15.89 -7.64 -9.65
N GLU A 82 16.37 -7.87 -10.87
CA GLU A 82 17.69 -8.43 -11.16
C GLU A 82 18.86 -7.49 -10.81
N SER A 83 18.59 -6.20 -10.65
CA SER A 83 19.60 -5.18 -10.29
C SER A 83 19.56 -4.80 -8.81
N HIS A 84 18.70 -5.41 -8.00
CA HIS A 84 18.65 -5.13 -6.57
C HIS A 84 19.92 -5.63 -5.87
N VAL A 85 20.64 -4.72 -5.22
CA VAL A 85 21.83 -5.05 -4.43
C VAL A 85 21.47 -5.12 -2.95
N PHE A 86 21.34 -6.34 -2.42
CA PHE A 86 21.05 -6.56 -1.00
C PHE A 86 22.33 -6.60 -0.16
N SER A 87 22.34 -5.83 0.92
CA SER A 87 23.43 -5.81 1.91
C SER A 87 22.86 -5.65 3.33
N PRO A 88 23.59 -6.02 4.39
CA PRO A 88 23.13 -5.78 5.76
C PRO A 88 22.80 -4.30 5.98
N LEU A 89 21.59 -4.01 6.46
CA LEU A 89 21.14 -2.64 6.66
C LEU A 89 21.74 -2.10 7.99
N PRO A 90 22.48 -0.98 7.97
CA PRO A 90 23.13 -0.45 9.19
C PRO A 90 22.13 -0.16 10.30
N GLU A 91 22.50 -0.43 11.56
CA GLU A 91 21.65 -0.31 12.77
C GLU A 91 20.42 -1.24 12.81
N TRP A 92 20.15 -2.02 11.76
CA TRP A 92 19.11 -3.04 11.77
C TRP A 92 19.71 -4.39 12.14
N THR A 93 18.95 -5.19 12.87
CA THR A 93 19.31 -6.56 13.24
C THR A 93 18.69 -7.53 12.23
N ASN A 94 19.50 -8.47 11.72
CA ASN A 94 19.08 -9.56 10.83
C ASN A 94 18.19 -9.09 9.64
N THR A 95 18.58 -7.99 9.01
CA THR A 95 17.82 -7.40 7.90
C THR A 95 18.75 -7.06 6.74
N LEU A 96 18.36 -7.45 5.52
CA LEU A 96 19.04 -7.06 4.29
C LEU A 96 18.30 -5.88 3.64
N GLY A 97 19.02 -4.81 3.33
CA GLY A 97 18.52 -3.64 2.61
C GLY A 97 19.01 -3.59 1.16
N ALA A 98 18.15 -3.14 0.25
CA ALA A 98 18.51 -2.73 -1.10
C ALA A 98 18.04 -1.30 -1.35
N TYR A 99 18.98 -0.36 -1.43
CA TYR A 99 18.69 1.04 -1.77
C TYR A 99 18.36 1.15 -3.25
N LEU A 100 17.18 1.70 -3.56
CA LEU A 100 16.69 1.92 -4.92
C LEU A 100 16.89 3.38 -5.33
N MET A 101 16.55 4.33 -4.45
CA MET A 101 16.73 5.76 -4.71
C MET A 101 17.48 6.41 -3.56
N THR A 102 18.39 7.33 -3.87
CA THR A 102 19.14 8.10 -2.86
C THR A 102 19.39 9.52 -3.36
N PRO A 103 19.73 10.47 -2.46
CA PRO A 103 20.07 11.83 -2.86
C PRO A 103 21.23 11.96 -3.86
N ALA A 104 22.09 10.94 -3.97
CA ALA A 104 23.11 10.90 -5.02
C ALA A 104 22.52 10.89 -6.45
N MET A 105 21.23 10.51 -6.58
CA MET A 105 20.47 10.54 -7.83
C MET A 105 19.67 11.85 -8.03
N GLY A 106 19.83 12.83 -7.13
CA GLY A 106 19.10 14.11 -7.19
C GLY A 106 17.74 14.12 -6.46
N SER A 107 17.37 13.05 -5.76
CA SER A 107 16.18 13.02 -4.91
C SER A 107 16.42 13.73 -3.56
N HIS A 108 15.33 14.13 -2.90
CA HIS A 108 15.36 14.65 -1.53
C HIS A 108 14.94 13.60 -0.49
N PHE A 109 14.85 12.33 -0.91
CA PHE A 109 14.46 11.19 -0.09
C PHE A 109 15.29 9.96 -0.50
N VAL A 110 15.35 8.97 0.39
CA VAL A 110 15.82 7.62 0.09
C VAL A 110 14.63 6.68 -0.04
N MET A 111 14.73 5.71 -0.94
CA MET A 111 13.80 4.58 -1.06
C MET A 111 14.62 3.30 -1.02
N TYR A 112 14.24 2.36 -0.17
CA TYR A 112 14.88 1.06 -0.10
C TYR A 112 13.91 -0.07 0.24
N LEU A 113 14.25 -1.28 -0.17
CA LEU A 113 13.60 -2.50 0.25
C LEU A 113 14.31 -3.07 1.46
N ALA A 114 13.58 -3.37 2.54
CA ALA A 114 14.12 -4.05 3.71
C ALA A 114 13.53 -5.45 3.82
N LYS A 115 14.39 -6.46 3.71
CA LYS A 115 14.08 -7.89 3.91
C LYS A 115 14.43 -8.28 5.34
N MET A 116 13.43 -8.20 6.20
CA MET A 116 13.49 -8.61 7.61
C MET A 116 13.39 -10.13 7.70
N GLN A 117 14.35 -10.76 8.38
CA GLN A 117 14.37 -12.20 8.66
C GLN A 117 13.86 -12.49 10.07
N GLU A 118 13.96 -13.74 10.52
CA GLU A 118 13.49 -14.17 11.83
C GLU A 118 14.24 -13.42 12.94
N ASN A 119 13.51 -12.99 13.98
CA ASN A 119 14.08 -12.24 15.10
C ASN A 119 14.83 -10.97 14.68
N SER A 120 14.33 -10.28 13.66
CA SER A 120 14.90 -9.02 13.17
C SER A 120 14.29 -7.81 13.85
N ARG A 121 15.05 -6.72 13.86
CA ARG A 121 14.68 -5.45 14.50
C ARG A 121 15.17 -4.28 13.65
N SER A 122 14.35 -3.24 13.50
CA SER A 122 14.76 -2.01 12.81
C SER A 122 15.65 -1.12 13.66
N GLY A 123 16.61 -0.45 13.02
CA GLY A 123 17.31 0.70 13.60
C GLY A 123 16.49 1.98 13.49
N LEU A 124 16.72 2.92 14.42
CA LEU A 124 16.17 4.27 14.32
C LEU A 124 16.80 5.02 13.12
N PRO A 125 16.04 5.87 12.41
CA PRO A 125 16.62 6.74 11.40
C PRO A 125 17.50 7.82 12.07
N PRO A 126 18.37 8.50 11.30
CA PRO A 126 19.12 9.66 11.80
C PRO A 126 18.21 10.77 12.34
N ASN A 127 18.78 11.70 13.09
CA ASN A 127 18.05 12.87 13.58
C ASN A 127 17.42 13.68 12.44
N ASP A 128 16.24 14.20 12.71
CA ASP A 128 15.43 15.04 11.82
C ASP A 128 15.00 14.32 10.52
N VAL A 129 15.07 12.99 10.50
CA VAL A 129 14.60 12.16 9.39
C VAL A 129 13.23 11.60 9.72
N GLU A 130 12.27 11.90 8.86
CA GLU A 130 10.95 11.25 8.87
C GLU A 130 10.99 9.96 8.06
N ARG A 131 10.24 8.95 8.50
CA ARG A 131 10.20 7.61 7.89
C ARG A 131 8.76 7.23 7.53
N PHE A 132 8.58 6.73 6.32
CA PHE A 132 7.36 6.03 5.91
C PHE A 132 7.71 4.59 5.55
N LEU A 133 6.87 3.65 5.92
CA LEU A 133 7.05 2.24 5.59
C LEU A 133 5.74 1.62 5.12
N PHE A 134 5.87 0.63 4.24
CA PHE A 134 4.76 -0.14 3.68
C PHE A 134 5.13 -1.62 3.68
N VAL A 135 4.23 -2.48 4.17
CA VAL A 135 4.45 -3.93 4.22
C VAL A 135 4.01 -4.58 2.91
N VAL A 136 4.98 -5.07 2.14
CA VAL A 136 4.74 -5.74 0.85
C VAL A 136 4.53 -7.24 1.03
N GLN A 137 5.15 -7.83 2.05
CA GLN A 137 5.09 -9.27 2.31
C GLN A 137 5.28 -9.53 3.80
N GLY A 138 4.60 -10.56 4.31
CA GLY A 138 4.78 -11.03 5.68
C GLY A 138 4.13 -10.11 6.71
N SER A 139 4.73 -10.04 7.89
CA SER A 139 4.22 -9.17 8.96
C SER A 139 5.32 -8.76 9.93
N ALA A 140 5.16 -7.59 10.53
CA ALA A 140 6.02 -7.06 11.58
C ALA A 140 5.16 -6.43 12.68
N THR A 141 5.76 -6.14 13.83
CA THR A 141 5.11 -5.41 14.92
C THR A 141 5.81 -4.08 15.09
N LEU A 142 5.07 -2.98 14.94
CA LEU A 142 5.54 -1.63 15.20
C LEU A 142 5.25 -1.27 16.66
N SER A 143 6.29 -0.98 17.43
CA SER A 143 6.19 -0.44 18.79
C SER A 143 6.67 1.01 18.83
N ASN A 144 6.09 1.82 19.70
CA ASN A 144 6.55 3.18 19.99
C ASN A 144 6.96 3.33 21.46
N ALA A 145 7.69 4.40 21.78
CA ALA A 145 8.14 4.67 23.14
C ALA A 145 7.00 4.90 24.16
N TYR A 146 5.79 5.21 23.66
CA TYR A 146 4.59 5.42 24.48
C TYR A 146 3.86 4.11 24.84
N GLY A 147 4.41 2.95 24.45
CA GLY A 147 3.87 1.63 24.79
C GLY A 147 2.75 1.15 23.88
N ALA A 148 2.48 1.82 22.75
CA ALA A 148 1.55 1.33 21.75
C ALA A 148 2.23 0.31 20.83
N HIS A 149 1.51 -0.77 20.52
CA HIS A 149 1.96 -1.83 19.62
C HIS A 149 0.93 -2.01 18.49
N HIS A 150 1.41 -2.03 17.26
CA HIS A 150 0.59 -2.22 16.06
C HIS A 150 1.10 -3.42 15.27
N GLN A 151 0.21 -4.38 14.99
CA GLN A 151 0.51 -5.46 14.06
C GLN A 151 0.45 -4.90 12.63
N MET A 152 1.56 -4.98 11.92
CA MET A 152 1.71 -4.52 10.55
C MET A 152 1.70 -5.76 9.64
N THR A 153 0.58 -6.01 8.96
CA THR A 153 0.45 -7.09 7.97
C THR A 153 0.65 -6.54 6.56
N VAL A 154 0.66 -7.41 5.55
CA VAL A 154 0.63 -6.99 4.14
C VAL A 154 -0.47 -5.94 3.93
N ASP A 155 -0.14 -4.88 3.17
CA ASP A 155 -0.99 -3.71 2.92
C ASP A 155 -1.09 -2.68 4.07
N SER A 156 -0.47 -2.96 5.22
CA SER A 156 -0.32 -1.98 6.28
C SER A 156 0.83 -1.01 6.01
N TYR A 157 0.65 0.23 6.45
CA TYR A 157 1.66 1.29 6.36
C TYR A 157 1.75 2.11 7.64
N ALA A 158 2.91 2.71 7.86
CA ALA A 158 3.10 3.65 8.95
C ALA A 158 3.95 4.85 8.52
N TYR A 159 3.55 6.02 8.99
CA TYR A 159 4.36 7.22 8.98
C TYR A 159 4.84 7.55 10.39
N LEU A 160 6.11 7.90 10.47
CA LEU A 160 6.85 8.17 11.69
C LEU A 160 7.47 9.57 11.56
N PRO A 161 7.02 10.52 12.40
CA PRO A 161 7.58 11.88 12.46
C PRO A 161 9.10 11.89 12.67
N PRO A 162 9.77 13.01 12.33
CA PRO A 162 11.19 13.15 12.66
C PRO A 162 11.42 13.00 14.17
N ASN A 163 12.54 12.36 14.53
CA ASN A 163 12.94 12.14 15.92
C ASN A 163 11.93 11.33 16.77
N PHE A 164 10.99 10.61 16.13
CA PHE A 164 10.02 9.77 16.82
C PHE A 164 10.63 8.40 17.17
N GLU A 165 10.68 8.06 18.46
CA GLU A 165 11.19 6.77 18.92
C GLU A 165 10.22 5.62 18.60
N HIS A 166 10.70 4.65 17.81
CA HIS A 166 9.95 3.48 17.37
C HIS A 166 10.85 2.28 17.12
N SER A 167 10.27 1.09 17.06
CA SER A 167 10.95 -0.14 16.66
C SER A 167 9.99 -1.03 15.86
N LEU A 168 10.45 -1.57 14.73
CA LEU A 168 9.81 -2.67 14.04
C LEU A 168 10.50 -3.97 14.38
N GLU A 169 9.74 -4.94 14.83
CA GLU A 169 10.23 -6.27 15.14
C GLU A 169 9.52 -7.29 14.25
N CYS A 170 10.26 -8.28 13.75
CA CYS A 170 9.69 -9.37 12.97
C CYS A 170 10.14 -10.70 13.54
N GLY A 171 9.17 -11.52 13.96
CA GLY A 171 9.42 -12.86 14.48
C GLY A 171 9.53 -13.95 13.40
N ALA A 172 9.27 -13.64 12.13
CA ALA A 172 9.31 -14.60 11.03
C ALA A 172 10.01 -14.00 9.81
N SER A 173 9.26 -13.44 8.85
CA SER A 173 9.84 -12.71 7.72
C SER A 173 8.92 -11.58 7.29
N ALA A 174 9.50 -10.45 6.89
CA ALA A 174 8.76 -9.36 6.28
C ALA A 174 9.59 -8.68 5.18
N THR A 175 8.92 -8.22 4.13
CA THR A 175 9.52 -7.33 3.14
C THR A 175 8.82 -5.98 3.20
N LEU A 176 9.59 -4.94 3.48
CA LEU A 176 9.11 -3.57 3.59
C LEU A 176 9.63 -2.73 2.42
N ALA A 177 8.79 -1.83 1.92
CA ALA A 177 9.25 -0.67 1.15
C ALA A 177 9.32 0.52 2.11
N VAL A 178 10.51 1.11 2.25
CA VAL A 178 10.76 2.19 3.21
C VAL A 178 11.23 3.43 2.47
N PHE A 179 10.68 4.56 2.88
CA PHE A 179 11.04 5.89 2.42
C PHE A 179 11.50 6.69 3.62
N GLU A 180 12.63 7.39 3.46
CA GLU A 180 13.09 8.32 4.49
C GLU A 180 13.50 9.64 3.85
N ARG A 181 13.24 10.73 4.56
CA ARG A 181 13.54 12.08 4.11
C ARG A 181 13.95 12.93 5.29
N ARG A 182 14.90 13.84 5.10
CA ARG A 182 15.14 14.91 6.08
C ARG A 182 13.90 15.82 6.12
N TYR A 183 13.26 15.87 7.27
CA TYR A 183 12.04 16.64 7.47
C TYR A 183 12.31 18.13 7.25
N ASP A 184 11.43 18.75 6.46
CA ASP A 184 11.46 20.18 6.20
C ASP A 184 10.44 20.84 7.12
N SER A 185 10.93 21.37 8.25
CA SER A 185 10.07 21.93 9.29
C SER A 185 9.44 23.24 8.83
N LEU A 186 8.11 23.32 8.94
CA LEU A 186 7.37 24.55 8.75
C LEU A 186 6.92 25.08 10.12
N GLU A 187 7.00 26.40 10.31
CA GLU A 187 6.62 27.05 11.55
C GLU A 187 5.17 26.69 11.95
N ASN A 188 4.97 26.37 13.23
CA ASN A 188 3.68 25.97 13.81
C ASN A 188 3.04 24.70 13.20
N HIS A 189 3.79 23.89 12.46
CA HIS A 189 3.33 22.61 11.95
C HIS A 189 4.12 21.48 12.60
N VAL A 190 3.40 20.58 13.25
CA VAL A 190 3.93 19.33 13.79
C VAL A 190 3.29 18.17 13.08
N THR A 191 4.03 17.08 12.93
CA THR A 191 3.53 15.86 12.33
C THR A 191 3.35 14.80 13.42
N GLU A 192 2.37 13.93 13.21
CA GLU A 192 2.00 12.89 14.17
C GLU A 192 2.18 11.53 13.53
N GLN A 193 2.32 10.50 14.37
CA GLN A 193 2.36 9.12 13.91
C GLN A 193 1.06 8.76 13.20
N ILE A 194 1.15 8.14 12.03
CA ILE A 194 0.00 7.60 11.30
C ILE A 194 0.25 6.12 11.09
N VAL A 195 -0.73 5.29 11.40
CA VAL A 195 -0.72 3.85 11.11
C VAL A 195 -2.03 3.52 10.42
N GLY A 196 -1.98 2.74 9.36
CA GLY A 196 -3.17 2.40 8.60
C GLY A 196 -2.96 1.23 7.65
N SER A 197 -4.00 0.95 6.88
CA SER A 197 -4.04 -0.04 5.81
C SER A 197 -4.72 0.57 4.58
N THR A 198 -4.34 0.14 3.38
CA THR A 198 -4.81 0.78 2.13
C THR A 198 -6.31 0.56 1.91
N ASP A 199 -6.81 -0.62 2.25
CA ASP A 199 -8.24 -0.98 2.21
C ASP A 199 -9.16 -0.04 3.01
N GLN A 200 -8.63 0.61 4.04
CA GLN A 200 -9.36 1.55 4.90
C GLN A 200 -9.31 3.00 4.39
N GLN A 201 -8.55 3.28 3.33
CA GLN A 201 -8.46 4.63 2.76
C GLN A 201 -9.60 4.91 1.79
N GLN A 202 -10.15 6.12 1.85
CA GLN A 202 -11.15 6.55 0.88
C GLN A 202 -10.49 6.82 -0.47
N ALA A 203 -10.84 6.02 -1.48
CA ALA A 203 -10.40 6.24 -2.86
C ALA A 203 -10.87 7.61 -3.37
N ARG A 204 -9.95 8.37 -3.97
CA ARG A 204 -10.27 9.60 -4.70
C ARG A 204 -10.13 9.34 -6.18
N PHE A 205 -11.19 9.65 -6.93
CA PHE A 205 -11.15 9.62 -8.38
C PHE A 205 -10.46 10.88 -8.90
N LEU A 206 -9.42 10.70 -9.70
CA LEU A 206 -8.84 11.80 -10.47
C LEU A 206 -9.71 11.97 -11.73
N ASN A 207 -10.41 13.11 -11.82
CA ASN A 207 -11.21 13.45 -12.99
C ASN A 207 -10.29 13.55 -14.21
N LEU A 208 -10.23 12.48 -15.02
CA LEU A 208 -9.65 12.29 -16.37
C LEU A 208 -8.86 10.98 -16.53
N GLU A 209 -8.66 10.23 -15.43
CA GLU A 209 -7.88 9.00 -15.45
C GLU A 209 -8.66 7.88 -14.74
N SER A 210 -8.81 6.71 -15.38
CA SER A 210 -9.46 5.52 -14.82
C SER A 210 -8.60 4.85 -13.73
N PHE A 211 -7.98 5.63 -12.85
CA PHE A 211 -7.12 5.19 -11.76
C PHE A 211 -7.76 5.55 -10.42
N CYS A 212 -7.75 4.61 -9.48
CA CYS A 212 -8.11 4.88 -8.10
C CYS A 212 -6.87 5.35 -7.34
N LEU A 213 -6.87 6.60 -6.87
CA LEU A 213 -5.80 7.12 -6.04
C LEU A 213 -6.17 6.93 -4.57
N HIS A 214 -5.35 6.15 -3.85
CA HIS A 214 -5.40 6.11 -2.39
C HIS A 214 -4.33 7.05 -1.84
N HIS A 215 -4.77 8.13 -1.20
CA HIS A 215 -3.87 8.97 -0.42
C HIS A 215 -3.74 8.34 0.96
N CYS A 216 -2.60 7.71 1.27
CA CYS A 216 -2.27 7.42 2.67
C CYS A 216 -2.27 8.77 3.37
N ASN A 217 -3.20 8.99 4.30
CA ASN A 217 -3.69 10.31 4.71
C ASN A 217 -2.64 11.18 5.44
N MET A 218 -1.56 11.55 4.74
CA MET A 218 -0.51 12.42 5.21
C MET A 218 -0.97 13.86 5.08
N THR A 219 -1.35 14.44 6.22
CA THR A 219 -1.56 15.88 6.35
C THR A 219 -0.25 16.66 6.34
N SER A 220 0.89 16.00 6.62
CA SER A 220 2.24 16.58 6.47
C SER A 220 2.52 16.95 5.00
N ILE A 221 2.76 18.23 4.76
CA ILE A 221 3.14 18.80 3.45
C ILE A 221 4.43 18.14 2.92
N SER A 222 5.29 17.62 3.79
CA SER A 222 6.63 17.14 3.45
C SER A 222 6.64 15.83 2.62
N MET A 223 5.67 14.93 2.79
CA MET A 223 5.59 13.70 2.00
C MET A 223 4.38 13.63 1.05
N ARG A 224 3.65 14.73 0.86
CA ARG A 224 2.61 14.82 -0.20
C ARG A 224 3.12 14.52 -1.61
N CYS A 225 4.44 14.58 -1.83
CA CYS A 225 5.07 14.26 -3.09
C CYS A 225 5.31 12.75 -3.28
N ILE A 226 5.22 11.94 -2.22
CA ILE A 226 5.21 10.48 -2.34
C ILE A 226 3.77 10.07 -2.63
N THR A 227 3.31 10.38 -3.84
CA THR A 227 2.18 9.65 -4.41
C THR A 227 2.66 8.22 -4.62
N ILE A 228 2.43 7.35 -3.63
CA ILE A 228 2.47 5.91 -3.87
C ILE A 228 1.24 5.62 -4.73
N SER A 229 1.32 5.94 -6.02
CA SER A 229 0.58 5.19 -7.01
C SER A 229 1.21 3.80 -6.99
N MET A 230 0.76 2.97 -6.05
CA MET A 230 0.75 1.55 -6.27
C MET A 230 -0.14 1.37 -7.49
N VAL A 231 0.48 1.41 -8.66
CA VAL A 231 -0.18 1.05 -9.89
C VAL A 231 -0.55 -0.42 -9.68
N CYS A 232 -1.81 -0.66 -9.30
CA CYS A 232 -2.47 -1.93 -9.58
C CYS A 232 -2.56 -2.07 -11.10
N CYS A 233 -1.41 -2.24 -11.76
CA CYS A 233 -1.36 -2.90 -13.05
C CYS A 233 -1.55 -4.37 -12.71
N TYR A 234 -2.83 -4.76 -12.64
CA TYR A 234 -3.28 -6.13 -12.60
C TYR A 234 -2.72 -6.91 -13.80
#